data_AF-A0A147F2X5-F1
#
_entry.id   AF-A0A147F2X5-F1
#
_cell.length_a   1.000
_cell.length_b   1.000
_cell.length_c   1.000
_cell.angle_alpha   90.00
_cell.angle_beta   90.00
_cell.angle_gamma   90.00
#
_symmetry.space_group_name_H-M   'P 1'
#
loop_
_entity.id
_entity.type
_entity.pdbx_description
1 polymer ?
#
loop_
_entity_poly.entity_id
_entity_poly.type
_entity_poly.pdbx_seq_one_letter_code
_entity_poly.pdbx_strand_id
1 'polypeptide(L)'
;MSELRRHWTPTAVLFLVLALAGLAGTWTFNALAIVQMRDFLGDLVSSGPAVSSITVDLLVVAVAGSVFIIVEARRIGMRFAWIYVVLSGLTAFAFTFPLFLAMRQRHLTARIHSADPA
;
A
#
# COMPACT_ATOMS: atom_id res chain seq x y z
N MET A 1 21.01 7.53 -17.53
CA MET A 1 19.62 7.00 -17.43
C MET A 1 19.53 5.49 -17.15
N SER A 2 20.62 4.72 -17.28
CA SER A 2 20.64 3.24 -17.16
C SER A 2 20.58 2.71 -15.72
N GLU A 3 21.27 3.35 -14.77
CA GLU A 3 21.35 2.95 -13.36
C GLU A 3 19.98 2.93 -12.63
N LEU A 4 19.10 3.89 -12.96
CA LEU A 4 17.79 4.05 -12.31
C LEU A 4 16.81 2.91 -12.63
N ARG A 5 16.89 2.32 -13.83
CA ARG A 5 16.02 1.22 -14.27
C ARG A 5 16.50 -0.15 -13.82
N ARG A 6 17.78 -0.27 -13.44
CA ARG A 6 18.46 -1.54 -13.14
C ARG A 6 17.77 -2.39 -12.07
N HIS A 7 17.01 -1.75 -11.17
CA HIS A 7 16.36 -2.41 -10.04
C HIS A 7 14.84 -2.54 -10.17
N TRP A 8 14.26 -2.08 -11.29
CA TRP A 8 12.81 -2.14 -11.51
C TRP A 8 12.46 -3.34 -12.37
N THR A 9 11.95 -4.38 -11.72
CA THR A 9 11.39 -5.54 -12.41
C THR A 9 9.97 -5.24 -12.93
N PRO A 10 9.47 -6.00 -13.92
CA PRO A 10 8.08 -5.89 -14.36
C PRO A 10 7.08 -5.98 -13.21
N THR A 11 7.34 -6.86 -12.23
CA THR A 11 6.53 -7.01 -11.02
C THR A 11 6.52 -5.74 -10.14
N ALA A 12 7.68 -5.10 -9.96
CA ALA A 12 7.76 -3.84 -9.22
C ALA A 12 6.97 -2.72 -9.90
N VAL A 13 7.04 -2.66 -11.23
CA VAL A 13 6.26 -1.71 -12.04
C VAL A 13 4.77 -1.98 -11.93
N LEU A 14 4.34 -3.25 -12.03
CA LEU A 14 2.94 -3.62 -11.86
C LEU A 14 2.39 -3.16 -10.51
N PHE A 15 3.11 -3.43 -9.41
CA PHE A 15 2.71 -2.97 -8.09
C PHE A 15 2.66 -1.45 -7.96
N LEU A 16 3.59 -0.75 -8.61
CA LEU A 16 3.56 0.72 -8.64
C LEU A 16 2.34 1.25 -9.40
N VAL A 17 2.00 0.65 -10.54
CA VAL A 17 0.79 1.00 -11.29
C VAL A 17 -0.46 0.75 -10.47
N LEU A 18 -0.54 -0.40 -9.78
CA LEU A 18 -1.65 -0.70 -8.87
C LEU A 18 -1.72 0.30 -7.70
N ALA A 19 -0.58 0.73 -7.16
CA ALA A 19 -0.53 1.77 -6.13
C ALA A 19 -1.12 3.08 -6.68
N LEU A 20 -0.67 3.54 -7.84
CA LEU A 20 -1.17 4.77 -8.46
C LEU A 20 -2.66 4.69 -8.78
N ALA A 21 -3.14 3.54 -9.27
CA ALA A 21 -4.56 3.30 -9.50
C ALA A 21 -5.36 3.34 -8.19
N GLY A 22 -4.85 2.72 -7.12
CA GLY A 22 -5.45 2.75 -5.79
C GLY A 22 -5.49 4.17 -5.21
N LEU A 23 -4.43 4.96 -5.41
CA LEU A 23 -4.38 6.36 -4.99
C LEU A 23 -5.39 7.20 -5.77
N ALA A 24 -5.43 7.07 -7.09
CA ALA A 24 -6.39 7.78 -7.93
C ALA A 24 -7.84 7.44 -7.56
N GLY A 25 -8.14 6.15 -7.35
CA GLY A 25 -9.45 5.69 -6.93
C GLY A 25 -9.85 6.26 -5.57
N THR A 26 -9.01 6.07 -4.55
CA THR A 26 -9.30 6.51 -3.17
C THR A 26 -9.39 8.03 -3.06
N TRP A 27 -8.54 8.78 -3.78
CA TRP A 27 -8.62 10.23 -3.81
C TRP A 27 -9.91 10.71 -4.48
N THR A 28 -10.35 10.08 -5.58
CA THR A 28 -11.62 10.42 -6.24
C THR A 28 -12.80 10.24 -5.30
N PHE A 29 -12.85 9.12 -4.57
CA PHE A 29 -13.89 8.88 -3.56
C PHE A 29 -13.80 9.87 -2.38
N ASN A 30 -12.60 10.16 -1.89
CA ASN A 30 -12.38 11.17 -0.83
C ASN A 30 -12.73 12.59 -1.28
N ALA A 31 -12.61 12.93 -2.56
CA ALA A 31 -13.03 14.24 -3.08
C ALA A 31 -14.56 14.34 -3.15
N LEU A 32 -15.21 13.31 -3.71
CA LEU A 32 -16.66 13.20 -3.74
C LEU A 32 -17.26 13.25 -2.33
N ALA A 33 -16.62 12.56 -1.39
CA ALA A 33 -16.92 12.56 0.03
C ALA A 33 -16.99 13.96 0.64
N ILE A 34 -15.93 14.75 0.44
CA ILE A 34 -15.80 16.11 0.96
C ILE A 34 -16.83 17.03 0.30
N VAL A 35 -17.00 16.94 -1.03
CA VAL A 35 -17.95 17.76 -1.78
C VAL A 35 -19.40 17.48 -1.38
N GLN A 36 -19.72 16.23 -1.03
CA GLN A 36 -21.07 15.83 -0.62
C GLN A 36 -21.34 16.04 0.88
N MET A 37 -20.36 16.54 1.67
CA MET A 37 -20.49 16.74 3.13
C MET A 37 -21.04 15.50 3.86
N ARG A 38 -20.72 14.29 3.39
CA ARG A 38 -21.20 13.07 4.04
C ARG A 38 -20.42 12.82 5.33
N ASP A 39 -21.13 12.36 6.35
CA ASP A 39 -20.51 11.85 7.57
C ASP A 39 -20.04 10.41 7.33
N PHE A 40 -18.83 10.25 6.80
CA PHE A 40 -18.25 8.95 6.49
C PHE A 40 -18.11 8.04 7.70
N LEU A 41 -17.83 8.60 8.87
CA LEU A 41 -17.68 7.83 10.10
C LEU A 41 -19.05 7.41 10.63
N GLY A 42 -20.05 8.30 10.56
CA GLY A 42 -21.43 7.97 10.86
C GLY A 42 -22.00 6.89 9.95
N ASP A 43 -21.81 6.99 8.64
CA ASP A 43 -22.27 5.99 7.65
C ASP A 43 -21.55 4.66 7.82
N LEU A 44 -20.24 4.64 8.11
CA LEU A 44 -19.49 3.40 8.30
C LEU A 44 -19.94 2.60 9.53
N VAL A 45 -20.41 3.29 10.57
CA VAL A 45 -20.87 2.66 11.84
C VAL A 45 -22.38 2.36 11.81
N SER A 46 -23.18 3.11 11.05
CA SER A 46 -24.64 3.01 11.04
C SER A 46 -25.23 2.26 9.83
N SER A 47 -24.45 2.03 8.77
CA SER A 47 -24.91 1.28 7.60
C SER A 47 -25.04 -0.21 7.91
N GLY A 48 -26.13 -0.84 7.43
CA GLY A 48 -26.53 -2.21 7.80
C GLY A 48 -25.50 -3.34 7.53
N PRO A 49 -25.86 -4.61 7.81
CA PRO A 49 -24.92 -5.75 7.89
C PRO A 49 -23.98 -5.95 6.69
N ALA A 50 -24.41 -5.58 5.48
CA ALA A 50 -23.60 -5.68 4.27
C ALA A 50 -22.40 -4.70 4.24
N VAL A 51 -22.57 -3.48 4.75
CA VAL A 51 -21.48 -2.49 4.87
C VAL A 51 -20.53 -2.88 6.00
N SER A 52 -21.06 -3.50 7.06
CA SER A 52 -20.24 -4.06 8.13
C SER A 52 -19.34 -5.20 7.66
N SER A 53 -19.80 -6.10 6.77
CA SER A 53 -18.97 -7.22 6.29
C SER A 53 -17.75 -6.76 5.50
N ILE A 54 -17.95 -5.86 4.52
CA ILE A 54 -16.84 -5.30 3.72
C ILE A 54 -15.85 -4.54 4.61
N THR A 55 -16.37 -3.82 5.61
CA THR A 55 -15.53 -3.09 6.57
C THR A 55 -14.67 -4.04 7.40
N VAL A 56 -15.25 -5.13 7.90
CA VAL A 56 -14.51 -6.16 8.65
C VAL A 56 -13.46 -6.82 7.77
N ASP A 57 -13.80 -7.20 6.54
CA ASP A 57 -12.85 -7.82 5.59
C ASP A 57 -11.66 -6.89 5.33
N LEU A 58 -11.92 -5.60 5.05
CA LEU A 58 -10.87 -4.61 4.84
C LEU A 58 -10.02 -4.39 6.09
N LEU A 59 -10.62 -4.39 7.28
CA LEU A 59 -9.89 -4.21 8.54
C LEU A 59 -8.97 -5.40 8.80
N VAL A 60 -9.47 -6.63 8.62
CA VAL A 60 -8.66 -7.85 8.75
C VAL A 60 -7.48 -7.83 7.77
N VAL A 61 -7.72 -7.50 6.49
CA VAL A 61 -6.67 -7.40 5.48
C VAL A 61 -5.67 -6.29 5.80
N ALA A 62 -6.13 -5.12 6.26
CA ALA A 62 -5.27 -4.02 6.63
C ALA A 62 -4.37 -4.36 7.83
N VAL A 63 -4.90 -5.05 8.85
CA VAL A 63 -4.12 -5.50 10.01
C VAL A 63 -3.09 -6.55 9.58
N ALA A 64 -3.53 -7.61 8.90
CA ALA A 64 -2.64 -8.67 8.43
C ALA A 64 -1.54 -8.12 7.51
N GLY A 65 -1.91 -7.22 6.60
CA GLY A 65 -0.99 -6.55 5.71
C GLY A 65 -0.03 -5.59 6.42
N SER A 66 -0.46 -4.88 7.45
CA SER A 66 0.41 -4.03 8.27
C SER A 66 1.45 -4.86 9.03
N VAL A 67 1.05 -6.00 9.59
CA VAL A 67 1.98 -6.97 10.20
C VAL A 67 2.98 -7.46 9.17
N PHE A 68 2.51 -7.84 7.97
CA PHE A 68 3.38 -8.28 6.88
C PHE A 68 4.40 -7.20 6.49
N ILE A 69 3.98 -5.94 6.30
CA ILE A 69 4.87 -4.82 5.98
C ILE A 69 6.02 -4.73 6.99
N ILE A 70 5.72 -4.79 8.28
CA ILE A 70 6.72 -4.64 9.35
C ILE A 70 7.64 -5.86 9.40
N VAL A 71 7.09 -7.07 9.42
CA VAL A 71 7.86 -8.31 9.55
C VAL A 71 8.77 -8.52 8.35
N GLU A 72 8.22 -8.38 7.14
CA GLU A 72 8.97 -8.59 5.91
C GLU A 72 10.06 -7.53 5.77
N ALA A 73 9.75 -6.26 6.02
CA ALA A 73 10.76 -5.21 5.97
C ALA A 73 11.92 -5.44 6.93
N ARG A 74 11.65 -5.91 8.15
CA ARG A 74 12.71 -6.29 9.10
C ARG A 74 13.53 -7.45 8.55
N ARG A 75 12.89 -8.49 8.03
CA ARG A 75 13.55 -9.66 7.42
C ARG A 75 14.48 -9.26 6.28
N ILE A 76 14.05 -8.33 5.43
CA ILE A 76 14.84 -7.84 4.30
C ILE A 76 15.57 -6.53 4.61
N GLY A 77 15.78 -6.17 5.88
CA GLY A 77 16.52 -4.99 6.32
C GLY A 77 16.15 -3.66 5.64
N MET A 78 14.87 -3.40 5.41
CA MET A 78 14.33 -2.09 5.00
C MET A 78 14.01 -1.22 6.23
N ARG A 79 14.70 -0.08 6.39
CA ARG A 79 14.64 0.75 7.61
C ARG A 79 13.34 1.54 7.83
N PHE A 80 12.59 1.88 6.79
CA PHE A 80 11.48 2.86 6.86
C PHE A 80 10.10 2.27 6.56
N ALA A 81 9.89 0.98 6.84
CA ALA A 81 8.63 0.34 6.47
C ALA A 81 7.41 0.79 7.30
N TRP A 82 7.63 1.30 8.52
CA TRP A 82 6.57 1.87 9.35
C TRP A 82 5.87 3.06 8.67
N ILE A 83 6.56 3.77 7.76
CA ILE A 83 5.98 4.88 6.99
C ILE A 83 4.79 4.38 6.15
N TYR A 84 4.84 3.17 5.59
CA TYR A 84 3.70 2.63 4.82
C TYR A 84 2.48 2.36 5.69
N VAL A 85 2.69 1.95 6.95
CA VAL A 85 1.60 1.73 7.90
C VAL A 85 0.96 3.07 8.28
N VAL A 86 1.77 4.08 8.61
CA VAL A 86 1.27 5.43 8.91
C VAL A 86 0.56 6.04 7.70
N LEU A 87 1.16 5.93 6.52
CA LEU A 87 0.59 6.42 5.28
C LEU A 87 -0.75 5.73 4.97
N SER A 88 -0.91 4.45 5.36
CA SER A 88 -2.17 3.72 5.13
C SER A 88 -3.33 4.30 5.92
N GLY A 89 -3.06 4.82 7.13
CA GLY A 89 -4.05 5.55 7.93
C GLY A 89 -4.36 6.95 7.42
N LEU A 90 -3.42 7.58 6.69
CA LEU A 90 -3.62 8.92 6.12
C LEU A 90 -4.26 8.93 4.73
N THR A 91 -4.07 7.86 3.97
CA THR A 91 -4.50 7.78 2.56
C THR A 91 -5.49 6.65 2.37
N ALA A 92 -5.01 5.45 2.04
CA ALA A 92 -5.77 4.22 1.99
C ALA A 92 -4.82 3.02 1.91
N PHE A 93 -5.20 1.92 2.56
CA PHE A 93 -4.45 0.67 2.49
C PHE A 93 -4.30 0.14 1.05
N ALA A 94 -5.32 0.38 0.19
CA ALA A 94 -5.31 0.01 -1.22
C ALA A 94 -4.21 0.70 -2.05
N PHE A 95 -3.69 1.85 -1.61
CA PHE A 95 -2.54 2.52 -2.22
C PHE A 95 -1.23 2.08 -1.58
N THR A 96 -1.16 2.11 -0.25
CA THR A 96 0.10 1.97 0.47
C THR A 96 0.64 0.55 0.44
N PHE A 97 -0.23 -0.45 0.41
CA PHE A 97 0.19 -1.84 0.35
C PHE A 97 0.86 -2.20 -1.00
N PRO A 98 0.26 -1.92 -2.17
CA PRO A 98 0.96 -2.10 -3.45
C PRO A 98 2.24 -1.26 -3.55
N LEU A 99 2.25 -0.03 -3.01
CA LEU A 99 3.47 0.78 -2.99
C LEU A 99 4.59 0.11 -2.19
N PHE A 100 4.27 -0.47 -1.03
CA PHE A 100 5.22 -1.26 -0.26
C PHE A 100 5.75 -2.44 -1.07
N LEU A 101 4.87 -3.19 -1.76
CA LEU A 101 5.29 -4.34 -2.59
C LEU A 101 6.25 -3.93 -3.72
N ALA A 102 6.00 -2.78 -4.37
CA ALA A 102 6.89 -2.24 -5.39
C ALA A 102 8.30 -1.93 -4.82
N MET A 103 8.36 -1.26 -3.67
CA MET A 103 9.63 -0.88 -3.04
C MET A 103 10.36 -2.08 -2.45
N ARG A 104 9.62 -3.06 -1.90
CA ARG A 104 10.13 -4.35 -1.48
C ARG A 104 10.84 -5.06 -2.63
N GLN A 105 10.18 -5.16 -3.78
CA GLN A 105 10.74 -5.84 -4.95
C GLN A 105 12.02 -5.16 -5.43
N ARG A 106 12.00 -3.83 -5.52
CA ARG A 106 13.18 -3.03 -5.89
C ARG A 106 14.36 -3.25 -4.93
N HIS A 107 14.09 -3.31 -3.62
CA HIS A 107 15.10 -3.54 -2.60
C HIS A 107 15.72 -4.94 -2.69
N LEU A 108 14.90 -5.97 -2.94
CA LEU A 108 15.38 -7.33 -3.17
C LEU A 108 16.26 -7.42 -4.41
N THR A 109 15.84 -6.81 -5.52
CA THR A 109 16.63 -6.79 -6.76
C THR A 109 17.97 -6.07 -6.56
N ALA A 110 17.99 -4.96 -5.81
CA ALA A 110 19.24 -4.27 -5.48
C ALA A 110 20.20 -5.15 -4.66
N ARG A 111 19.66 -5.88 -3.66
CA ARG A 111 20.45 -6.81 -2.84
C ARG A 111 21.08 -7.96 -3.62
N ILE A 112 20.31 -8.55 -4.54
CA ILE A 112 20.79 -9.64 -5.41
C ILE A 112 21.95 -9.14 -6.27
N HIS A 113 21.79 -7.97 -6.91
CA HIS A 113 22.86 -7.38 -7.74
C HIS A 113 24.13 -7.04 -6.94
N SER A 114 24.00 -6.59 -5.68
CA SER A 114 25.17 -6.32 -4.83
C SER A 114 25.88 -7.58 -4.33
N ALA A 115 25.22 -8.74 -4.35
CA ALA A 115 25.79 -10.02 -3.93
C ALA A 115 26.49 -10.78 -5.06
N ASP A 116 26.33 -10.32 -6.30
CA ASP A 116 26.91 -10.92 -7.51
C ASP A 116 27.98 -9.96 -8.08
N PRO A 117 29.21 -9.97 -7.54
CA PRO A 117 30.30 -9.17 -8.09
C PRO A 117 30.72 -9.81 -9.42
N ALA A 118 30.23 -9.26 -10.52
CA ALA A 118 30.72 -9.56 -11.87
C ALA A 118 32.23 -9.30 -11.99
#